data_AF-A0A0M8W229-F1
#
_entry.id   AF-A0A0M8W229-F1
#
_cell.length_a   1.000
_cell.length_b   1.000
_cell.length_c   1.000
_cell.angle_alpha   90.00
_cell.angle_beta   90.00
_cell.angle_gamma   90.00
#
_symmetry.space_group_name_H-M   'P 1'
#
loop_
_entity.id
_entity.type
_entity.pdbx_description
1 polymer ?
#
loop_
_entity_poly.entity_id
_entity_poly.type
_entity_poly.pdbx_seq_one_letter_code
_entity_poly.pdbx_strand_id
1 'polypeptide(L)'
;MLCPAPALASVGASAGSPRARVVDVHDVQGGGHRSPLTGQRVTVTRGVVVAGDARRGLFWLHSLTPDADPATSEAVQVAVDTPVPRAGDLVRVSGVVQEHRDGGDTTANANLSVTRIGGPAAVTVVGRHPVPAPVLLGGSGRIPPREVVKDDVVGDVEHSAAFDPDTQGLDFYESLEGMPVRVNEPVAVSPALEFSGGRRVTVVADDGVDASILADRGALPVREHDPNPERLGLVSGPVSDAIPAGIDVGDRLSRACGVLDYRYGAYEIVATCSSTRHSAGLARETARPAAADELAIATFNVENLSVVSPPEKFAELARTITTHLASPAVVVVEEIQDDDGPADTGVTTAGRTWQSLVDAIAAAGGPRYAFRQIDPLDGADGGVPGGNIRVGFLFRTDIGLSFVDRPGGTATTPVQVAPDGTLTVSPGRIQPEHPAFTGTRKSLAGEFTFRGTRLIVVANHLSSQRGDDPTFGRFQPPRTP
;
A
#
# COMPACT_ATOMS: atom_id res chain seq x y z
N MET A 1 -21.25 -18.52 80.50
CA MET A 1 -21.25 -19.87 79.90
C MET A 1 -22.46 -19.98 78.99
N LEU A 2 -22.27 -19.79 77.69
CA LEU A 2 -23.19 -20.17 76.61
C LEU A 2 -22.28 -20.41 75.39
N CYS A 3 -22.31 -21.64 74.86
CA CYS A 3 -21.42 -22.12 73.79
C CYS A 3 -21.69 -21.43 72.44
N PRO A 4 -20.69 -21.29 71.54
CA PRO A 4 -20.93 -20.88 70.17
C PRO A 4 -21.40 -22.07 69.30
N ALA A 5 -22.30 -21.79 68.37
CA ALA A 5 -22.82 -22.72 67.35
C ALA A 5 -21.80 -22.96 66.23
N PRO A 6 -21.87 -24.10 65.49
CA PRO A 6 -20.87 -24.45 64.49
C PRO A 6 -21.08 -23.68 63.18
N ALA A 7 -19.98 -23.32 62.53
CA ALA A 7 -19.97 -22.74 61.19
C ALA A 7 -20.28 -23.82 60.14
N LEU A 8 -21.27 -23.58 59.30
CA LEU A 8 -21.55 -24.35 58.09
C LEU A 8 -20.45 -24.07 57.05
N ALA A 9 -19.67 -25.10 56.70
CA ALA A 9 -18.75 -25.05 55.58
C ALA A 9 -19.54 -25.05 54.27
N SER A 10 -19.42 -23.99 53.48
CA SER A 10 -19.89 -23.95 52.11
C SER A 10 -18.99 -24.83 51.24
N VAL A 11 -19.57 -25.89 50.68
CA VAL A 11 -18.94 -26.69 49.62
C VAL A 11 -18.89 -25.81 48.38
N GLY A 12 -17.71 -25.28 48.06
CA GLY A 12 -17.47 -24.60 46.79
C GLY A 12 -17.68 -25.58 45.65
N ALA A 13 -18.73 -25.35 44.85
CA ALA A 13 -18.87 -26.00 43.56
C ALA A 13 -17.69 -25.58 42.69
N SER A 14 -16.81 -26.52 42.33
CA SER A 14 -15.82 -26.28 41.28
C SER A 14 -16.58 -25.99 39.99
N ALA A 15 -16.55 -24.74 39.54
CA ALA A 15 -16.94 -24.40 38.17
C ALA A 15 -16.02 -25.19 37.24
N GLY A 16 -16.52 -26.29 36.69
CA GLY A 16 -15.78 -27.05 35.69
C GLY A 16 -15.42 -26.12 34.54
N SER A 17 -14.17 -26.14 34.10
CA SER A 17 -13.76 -25.40 32.91
C SER A 17 -14.73 -25.70 31.76
N PRO A 18 -15.22 -24.69 31.02
CA PRO A 18 -16.18 -24.91 29.94
C PRO A 18 -15.60 -25.95 28.98
N ARG A 19 -16.36 -27.04 28.75
CA ARG A 19 -15.96 -28.09 27.81
C ARG A 19 -15.84 -27.47 26.43
N ALA A 20 -14.72 -27.72 25.77
CA ALA A 20 -14.49 -27.25 24.40
C ALA A 20 -15.56 -27.84 23.46
N ARG A 21 -16.20 -26.98 22.66
CA ARG A 21 -17.12 -27.41 21.59
C ARG A 21 -16.30 -28.05 20.48
N VAL A 22 -16.68 -29.26 20.04
CA VAL A 22 -16.11 -29.86 18.83
C VAL A 22 -16.76 -29.17 17.63
N VAL A 23 -15.94 -28.66 16.72
CA VAL A 23 -16.35 -27.87 15.55
C VAL A 23 -15.45 -28.21 14.37
N ASP A 24 -15.96 -27.94 13.18
CA ASP A 24 -15.15 -27.92 11.95
C ASP A 24 -14.55 -26.53 11.72
N VAL A 25 -13.70 -26.39 10.70
CA VAL A 25 -12.97 -25.13 10.48
C VAL A 25 -13.89 -24.02 9.96
N HIS A 26 -14.81 -24.33 9.04
CA HIS A 26 -15.81 -23.38 8.56
C HIS A 26 -16.73 -22.85 9.67
N ASP A 27 -17.00 -23.63 10.72
CA ASP A 27 -17.74 -23.15 11.90
C ASP A 27 -16.96 -22.07 12.68
N VAL A 28 -15.62 -22.17 12.67
CA VAL A 28 -14.73 -21.20 13.31
C VAL A 28 -14.63 -19.94 12.45
N GLN A 29 -14.46 -20.07 11.14
CA GLN A 29 -14.41 -18.92 10.23
C GLN A 29 -15.78 -18.21 10.15
N GLY A 30 -16.83 -18.94 9.80
CA GLY A 30 -18.14 -18.37 9.49
C GLY A 30 -18.17 -17.70 8.11
N GLY A 31 -19.36 -17.21 7.73
CA GLY A 31 -19.60 -16.48 6.47
C GLY A 31 -19.67 -14.97 6.68
N GLY A 32 -18.64 -14.39 7.29
CA GLY A 32 -18.55 -12.97 7.63
C GLY A 32 -17.14 -12.58 8.05
N HIS A 33 -16.88 -11.27 8.16
CA HIS A 33 -15.57 -10.70 8.58
C HIS A 33 -15.17 -10.97 10.03
N ARG A 34 -15.98 -11.74 10.77
CA ARG A 34 -15.72 -12.10 12.16
C ARG A 34 -16.30 -13.47 12.45
N SER A 35 -15.56 -14.23 13.24
CA SER A 35 -15.99 -15.52 13.72
C SER A 35 -17.24 -15.43 14.61
N PRO A 36 -18.28 -16.26 14.36
CA PRO A 36 -19.42 -16.42 15.26
C PRO A 36 -19.04 -17.10 16.58
N LEU A 37 -17.83 -17.68 16.65
CA LEU A 37 -17.30 -18.39 17.81
C LEU A 37 -16.29 -17.57 18.62
N THR A 38 -16.09 -16.28 18.29
CA THR A 38 -15.17 -15.40 19.04
C THR A 38 -15.36 -15.54 20.55
N GLY A 39 -14.25 -15.76 21.28
CA GLY A 39 -14.22 -15.93 22.73
C GLY A 39 -14.61 -17.32 23.22
N GLN A 40 -15.12 -18.20 22.36
CA GLN A 40 -15.47 -19.57 22.73
C GLN A 40 -14.25 -20.50 22.64
N ARG A 41 -14.21 -21.48 23.55
CA ARG A 41 -13.22 -22.55 23.51
C ARG A 41 -13.70 -23.68 22.59
N VAL A 42 -12.89 -24.00 21.58
CA VAL A 42 -13.21 -24.99 20.54
C VAL A 42 -12.17 -26.11 20.48
N THR A 43 -12.54 -27.20 19.83
CA THR A 43 -11.65 -28.29 19.44
C THR A 43 -11.91 -28.71 18.00
N VAL A 44 -10.91 -28.54 17.14
CA VAL A 44 -10.87 -29.14 15.81
C VAL A 44 -10.20 -30.51 15.95
N THR A 45 -10.95 -31.58 15.71
CA THR A 45 -10.52 -32.94 16.05
C THR A 45 -9.47 -33.49 15.09
N ARG A 46 -9.53 -33.10 13.81
CA ARG A 46 -8.61 -33.50 12.76
C ARG A 46 -8.50 -32.37 11.72
N GLY A 47 -7.34 -31.75 11.62
CA GLY A 47 -7.02 -30.85 10.52
C GLY A 47 -5.58 -31.06 10.08
N VAL A 48 -5.28 -30.71 8.83
CA VAL A 48 -3.94 -30.84 8.27
C VAL A 48 -3.26 -29.48 8.21
N VAL A 49 -2.02 -29.42 8.66
CA VAL A 49 -1.21 -28.20 8.61
C VAL A 49 -0.81 -27.94 7.17
N VAL A 50 -1.15 -26.78 6.62
CA VAL A 50 -0.83 -26.41 5.21
C VAL A 50 0.46 -25.61 5.11
N ALA A 51 0.73 -24.77 6.09
CA ALA A 51 1.97 -23.99 6.21
C ALA A 51 2.23 -23.64 7.69
N GLY A 52 3.48 -23.32 8.03
CA GLY A 52 3.87 -22.86 9.36
C GLY A 52 4.84 -21.69 9.28
N ASP A 53 4.68 -20.73 10.16
CA ASP A 53 5.56 -19.59 10.38
C ASP A 53 6.12 -19.65 11.81
N ALA A 54 7.28 -20.30 11.95
CA ALA A 54 7.96 -20.44 13.22
C ALA A 54 8.44 -19.11 13.81
N ARG A 55 8.61 -18.05 12.99
CA ARG A 55 9.04 -16.74 13.49
C ARG A 55 7.90 -16.03 14.21
N ARG A 56 6.66 -16.23 13.77
CA ARG A 56 5.45 -15.67 14.39
C ARG A 56 4.79 -16.62 15.41
N GLY A 57 5.21 -17.88 15.48
CA GLY A 57 4.53 -18.89 16.31
C GLY A 57 3.15 -19.25 15.76
N LEU A 58 3.01 -19.28 14.44
CA LEU A 58 1.72 -19.48 13.76
C LEU A 58 1.78 -20.67 12.81
N PHE A 59 0.66 -21.33 12.57
CA PHE A 59 0.45 -22.20 11.42
C PHE A 59 -0.99 -22.11 10.91
N TRP A 60 -1.21 -22.57 9.69
CA TRP A 60 -2.54 -22.63 9.09
C TRP A 60 -3.03 -24.06 9.07
N LEU A 61 -4.21 -24.28 9.61
CA LEU A 61 -4.87 -25.57 9.73
C LEU A 61 -6.01 -25.63 8.72
N HIS A 62 -5.99 -26.61 7.82
CA HIS A 62 -7.09 -26.85 6.88
C HIS A 62 -7.94 -28.04 7.32
N SER A 63 -9.25 -27.93 7.12
CA SER A 63 -10.23 -28.99 7.35
C SER A 63 -9.95 -30.22 6.47
N LEU A 64 -10.33 -31.40 6.94
CA LEU A 64 -10.39 -32.61 6.09
C LEU A 64 -11.81 -32.95 5.65
N THR A 65 -12.79 -32.20 6.14
CA THR A 65 -14.21 -32.34 5.86
C THR A 65 -14.74 -30.97 5.44
N PRO A 66 -14.29 -30.45 4.30
CA PRO A 66 -14.75 -29.15 3.84
C PRO A 66 -16.25 -29.19 3.52
N ASP A 67 -16.92 -28.07 3.76
CA ASP A 67 -18.27 -27.84 3.30
C ASP A 67 -18.26 -27.43 1.81
N ALA A 68 -19.41 -26.97 1.31
CA ALA A 68 -19.57 -26.51 -0.06
C ALA A 68 -19.96 -25.02 -0.14
N ASP A 69 -19.86 -24.28 0.96
CA ASP A 69 -20.24 -22.88 1.04
C ASP A 69 -19.06 -21.99 0.61
N PRO A 70 -19.14 -21.29 -0.53
CA PRO A 70 -18.05 -20.41 -0.97
C PRO A 70 -17.86 -19.19 -0.08
N ALA A 71 -18.75 -18.95 0.90
CA ALA A 71 -18.64 -17.88 1.87
C ALA A 71 -17.82 -18.25 3.12
N THR A 72 -17.49 -19.52 3.33
CA THR A 72 -16.70 -19.97 4.48
C THR A 72 -15.32 -20.43 4.05
N SER A 73 -14.30 -20.10 4.86
CA SER A 73 -12.96 -20.66 4.67
C SER A 73 -12.82 -22.01 5.35
N GLU A 74 -12.15 -22.92 4.67
CA GLU A 74 -11.81 -24.25 5.19
C GLU A 74 -10.45 -24.30 5.87
N ALA A 75 -9.84 -23.13 6.10
CA ALA A 75 -8.61 -23.00 6.84
C ALA A 75 -8.71 -21.91 7.91
N VAL A 76 -7.93 -22.08 8.98
CA VAL A 76 -7.87 -21.11 10.08
C VAL A 76 -6.43 -20.97 10.58
N GLN A 77 -6.05 -19.77 10.97
CA GLN A 77 -4.77 -19.52 11.61
C GLN A 77 -4.80 -20.06 13.05
N VAL A 78 -3.71 -20.70 13.48
CA VAL A 78 -3.53 -21.19 14.85
C VAL A 78 -2.27 -20.59 15.45
N ALA A 79 -2.43 -19.89 16.57
CA ALA A 79 -1.34 -19.29 17.32
C ALA A 79 -0.89 -20.19 18.48
N VAL A 80 0.42 -20.45 18.55
CA VAL A 80 1.04 -21.36 19.53
C VAL A 80 2.29 -20.76 20.17
N ASP A 81 2.49 -21.10 21.44
CA ASP A 81 3.73 -20.84 22.17
C ASP A 81 4.67 -22.06 22.18
N THR A 82 4.30 -23.11 21.44
CA THR A 82 5.02 -24.37 21.30
C THR A 82 5.69 -24.47 19.92
N PRO A 83 6.59 -25.45 19.69
CA PRO A 83 7.16 -25.64 18.36
C PRO A 83 6.06 -25.80 17.28
N VAL A 84 6.16 -24.98 16.23
CA VAL A 84 5.20 -24.94 15.14
C VAL A 84 5.20 -26.27 14.37
N PRO A 85 4.04 -26.93 14.18
CA PRO A 85 3.91 -28.13 13.34
C PRO A 85 4.32 -27.90 11.88
N ARG A 86 4.67 -28.97 11.16
CA ARG A 86 5.10 -28.90 9.77
C ARG A 86 3.95 -29.12 8.80
N ALA A 87 4.08 -28.60 7.59
CA ALA A 87 3.14 -28.90 6.51
C ALA A 87 2.96 -30.42 6.33
N GLY A 88 1.70 -30.86 6.20
CA GLY A 88 1.26 -32.24 6.14
C GLY A 88 1.15 -32.97 7.49
N ASP A 89 1.44 -32.31 8.62
CA ASP A 89 1.10 -32.86 9.93
C ASP A 89 -0.41 -32.87 10.12
N LEU A 90 -0.95 -34.01 10.52
CA LEU A 90 -2.34 -34.13 10.94
C LEU A 90 -2.41 -33.83 12.44
N VAL A 91 -3.17 -32.82 12.82
CA VAL A 91 -3.23 -32.34 14.20
C VAL A 91 -4.65 -32.30 14.74
N ARG A 92 -4.74 -32.44 16.05
CA ARG A 92 -5.89 -32.02 16.85
C ARG A 92 -5.52 -30.70 17.52
N VAL A 93 -6.39 -29.69 17.42
CA VAL A 93 -6.18 -28.36 18.01
C VAL A 93 -7.31 -28.05 18.97
N SER A 94 -6.98 -27.55 20.16
CA SER A 94 -7.96 -26.97 21.09
C SER A 94 -7.47 -25.62 21.58
N GLY A 95 -8.31 -24.60 21.49
CA GLY A 95 -7.97 -23.23 21.90
C GLY A 95 -9.21 -22.35 21.98
N VAL A 96 -9.00 -21.06 22.13
CA VAL A 96 -10.04 -20.02 22.12
C VAL A 96 -10.03 -19.35 20.76
N VAL A 97 -11.19 -19.16 20.15
CA VAL A 97 -11.31 -18.40 18.90
C VAL A 97 -11.16 -16.91 19.21
N GLN A 98 -10.37 -16.20 18.41
CA GLN A 98 -10.00 -14.81 18.61
C GLN A 98 -10.00 -14.08 17.26
N GLU A 99 -10.37 -12.82 17.30
CA GLU A 99 -10.08 -11.86 16.23
C GLU A 99 -8.74 -11.18 16.52
N HIS A 100 -7.80 -11.29 15.58
CA HIS A 100 -6.50 -10.66 15.72
C HIS A 100 -6.30 -9.53 14.71
N ARG A 101 -6.09 -8.32 15.21
CA ARG A 101 -5.81 -7.16 14.38
C ARG A 101 -4.34 -6.77 14.46
N ASP A 102 -3.67 -6.78 13.32
CA ASP A 102 -2.31 -6.25 13.20
C ASP A 102 -2.29 -4.77 13.61
N GLY A 103 -1.38 -4.39 14.51
CA GLY A 103 -1.32 -3.05 15.12
C GLY A 103 -2.21 -2.86 16.35
N GLY A 104 -2.97 -3.87 16.76
CA GLY A 104 -3.81 -3.86 17.96
C GLY A 104 -5.21 -3.29 17.72
N ASP A 105 -6.15 -3.66 18.60
CA ASP A 105 -7.55 -3.26 18.48
C ASP A 105 -7.80 -1.87 19.09
N THR A 106 -7.70 -0.84 18.24
CA THR A 106 -7.96 0.55 18.62
C THR A 106 -8.94 1.18 17.64
N THR A 107 -9.61 2.28 18.04
CA THR A 107 -10.55 3.00 17.17
C THR A 107 -9.87 3.66 15.96
N ALA A 108 -8.57 3.95 16.04
CA ALA A 108 -7.80 4.54 14.95
C ALA A 108 -7.28 3.49 13.96
N ASN A 109 -7.25 2.21 14.33
CA ASN A 109 -6.78 1.14 13.45
C ASN A 109 -7.92 0.75 12.48
N ALA A 110 -7.68 0.91 11.18
CA ALA A 110 -8.64 0.60 10.12
C ALA A 110 -8.41 -0.78 9.47
N ASN A 111 -7.47 -1.58 9.97
CA ASN A 111 -7.25 -2.94 9.50
C ASN A 111 -8.45 -3.86 9.84
N LEU A 112 -8.75 -4.82 8.96
CA LEU A 112 -9.51 -6.01 9.32
C LEU A 112 -8.78 -6.83 10.39
N SER A 113 -9.55 -7.59 11.16
CA SER A 113 -9.05 -8.68 11.98
C SER A 113 -8.90 -9.97 11.17
N VAL A 114 -8.06 -10.87 11.68
CA VAL A 114 -7.89 -12.23 11.19
C VAL A 114 -8.46 -13.21 12.20
N THR A 115 -9.28 -14.15 11.75
CA THR A 115 -9.85 -15.18 12.60
C THR A 115 -8.79 -16.22 12.94
N ARG A 116 -8.59 -16.49 14.24
CA ARG A 116 -7.60 -17.49 14.68
C ARG A 116 -7.99 -18.25 15.93
N ILE A 117 -7.43 -19.44 16.08
CA ILE A 117 -7.49 -20.24 17.33
C ILE A 117 -6.20 -19.98 18.13
N GLY A 118 -6.32 -19.54 19.38
CA GLY A 118 -5.19 -19.24 20.25
C GLY A 118 -5.52 -19.32 21.74
N GLY A 119 -4.86 -18.49 22.54
CA GLY A 119 -5.20 -18.30 23.95
C GLY A 119 -4.95 -19.51 24.88
N PRO A 120 -3.68 -19.83 25.13
CA PRO A 120 -2.82 -20.68 24.30
C PRO A 120 -3.56 -21.86 23.64
N ALA A 121 -3.16 -22.24 22.42
CA ALA A 121 -3.68 -23.43 21.76
C ALA A 121 -2.89 -24.69 22.15
N ALA A 122 -3.62 -25.75 22.51
CA ALA A 122 -3.08 -27.09 22.68
C ALA A 122 -3.10 -27.83 21.34
N VAL A 123 -1.94 -28.25 20.87
CA VAL A 123 -1.78 -28.93 19.57
C VAL A 123 -1.18 -30.31 19.79
N THR A 124 -1.83 -31.34 19.23
CA THR A 124 -1.34 -32.72 19.26
C THR A 124 -1.21 -33.23 17.83
N VAL A 125 -0.01 -33.61 17.42
CA VAL A 125 0.21 -34.31 16.14
C VAL A 125 -0.28 -35.74 16.29
N VAL A 126 -1.27 -36.11 15.48
CA VAL A 126 -1.93 -37.43 15.49
C VAL A 126 -1.62 -38.26 14.25
N GLY A 127 -0.83 -37.72 13.30
CA GLY A 127 -0.38 -38.44 12.12
C GLY A 127 0.13 -37.51 11.02
N ARG A 128 0.07 -38.00 9.77
CA ARG A 128 0.40 -37.25 8.55
C ARG A 128 -0.77 -37.35 7.57
N HIS A 129 -0.95 -36.32 6.76
CA HIS A 129 -1.91 -36.28 5.67
C HIS A 129 -1.35 -35.44 4.51
N PRO A 130 -1.64 -35.76 3.24
CA PRO A 130 -1.33 -34.84 2.14
C PRO A 130 -1.96 -33.47 2.35
N VAL A 131 -1.24 -32.40 2.00
CA VAL A 131 -1.82 -31.05 1.99
C VAL A 131 -2.91 -30.99 0.90
N PRO A 132 -4.10 -30.44 1.17
CA PRO A 132 -5.16 -30.28 0.19
C PRO A 132 -4.69 -29.49 -1.03
N ALA A 133 -5.31 -29.75 -2.18
CA ALA A 133 -5.03 -28.98 -3.38
C ALA A 133 -5.39 -27.50 -3.15
N PRO A 134 -4.58 -26.55 -3.66
CA PRO A 134 -4.88 -25.14 -3.48
C PRO A 134 -6.11 -24.73 -4.30
N VAL A 135 -6.84 -23.74 -3.79
CA VAL A 135 -7.87 -23.04 -4.57
C VAL A 135 -7.16 -22.25 -5.67
N LEU A 136 -7.59 -22.44 -6.92
CA LEU A 136 -7.09 -21.65 -8.04
C LEU A 136 -7.77 -20.28 -8.04
N LEU A 137 -6.98 -19.21 -8.19
CA LEU A 137 -7.46 -17.84 -8.34
C LEU A 137 -7.23 -17.38 -9.78
N GLY A 138 -8.26 -16.78 -10.38
CA GLY A 138 -8.32 -16.43 -11.81
C GLY A 138 -9.28 -17.34 -12.60
N GLY A 139 -9.25 -17.27 -13.93
CA GLY A 139 -10.18 -17.94 -14.85
C GLY A 139 -10.19 -19.47 -14.77
N SER A 140 -9.20 -20.09 -14.13
CA SER A 140 -9.19 -21.54 -13.85
C SER A 140 -9.85 -21.92 -12.51
N GLY A 141 -10.37 -20.96 -11.75
CA GLY A 141 -10.99 -21.18 -10.45
C GLY A 141 -11.88 -20.03 -10.03
N ARG A 142 -11.64 -19.46 -8.85
CA ARG A 142 -12.41 -18.32 -8.34
C ARG A 142 -11.80 -17.03 -8.90
N ILE A 143 -12.62 -16.23 -9.58
CA ILE A 143 -12.20 -14.94 -10.16
C ILE A 143 -12.50 -13.85 -9.13
N PRO A 144 -11.48 -13.09 -8.66
CA PRO A 144 -11.73 -11.95 -7.79
C PRO A 144 -12.62 -10.89 -8.47
N PRO A 145 -13.48 -10.19 -7.72
CA PRO A 145 -14.12 -8.96 -8.21
C PRO A 145 -13.09 -7.95 -8.71
N ARG A 146 -13.47 -7.16 -9.72
CA ARG A 146 -12.54 -6.29 -10.49
C ARG A 146 -12.75 -4.79 -10.32
N GLU A 147 -13.85 -4.39 -9.70
CA GLU A 147 -14.22 -2.96 -9.57
C GLU A 147 -14.78 -2.63 -8.18
N VAL A 148 -15.41 -3.60 -7.51
CA VAL A 148 -16.04 -3.39 -6.21
C VAL A 148 -15.21 -4.04 -5.11
N VAL A 149 -14.73 -3.23 -4.16
CA VAL A 149 -14.12 -3.73 -2.92
C VAL A 149 -15.21 -4.06 -1.90
N LYS A 150 -16.04 -3.07 -1.57
CA LYS A 150 -17.23 -3.18 -0.72
C LYS A 150 -18.15 -1.99 -0.98
N ASP A 151 -19.39 -2.21 -1.40
CA ASP A 151 -20.36 -1.12 -1.68
C ASP A 151 -21.76 -1.30 -1.05
N ASP A 152 -21.99 -2.45 -0.42
CA ASP A 152 -23.23 -2.80 0.29
C ASP A 152 -23.19 -2.45 1.79
N VAL A 153 -22.09 -1.85 2.26
CA VAL A 153 -21.88 -1.42 3.66
C VAL A 153 -21.29 -0.01 3.70
N VAL A 154 -21.80 0.81 4.63
CA VAL A 154 -21.20 2.08 5.02
C VAL A 154 -20.81 2.01 6.49
N GLY A 155 -19.52 2.18 6.79
CA GLY A 155 -18.95 2.07 8.13
C GLY A 155 -18.15 0.78 8.32
N ASP A 156 -18.22 0.21 9.52
CA ASP A 156 -17.43 -0.96 9.91
C ASP A 156 -18.05 -2.27 9.40
N VAL A 157 -17.39 -2.92 8.44
CA VAL A 157 -17.80 -4.18 7.82
C VAL A 157 -17.79 -5.36 8.79
N GLU A 158 -16.98 -5.30 9.85
CA GLU A 158 -16.88 -6.35 10.88
C GLU A 158 -18.11 -6.41 11.80
N HIS A 159 -19.01 -5.42 11.67
CA HIS A 159 -20.28 -5.34 12.37
C HIS A 159 -21.49 -5.44 11.43
N SER A 160 -21.26 -5.75 10.15
CA SER A 160 -22.30 -5.97 9.16
C SER A 160 -22.68 -7.45 9.05
N ALA A 161 -23.93 -7.71 8.65
CA ALA A 161 -24.37 -9.04 8.22
C ALA A 161 -24.27 -9.25 6.70
N ALA A 162 -23.91 -8.20 5.95
CA ALA A 162 -23.77 -8.26 4.50
C ALA A 162 -22.41 -8.88 4.14
N PHE A 163 -22.45 -10.05 3.51
CA PHE A 163 -21.28 -10.80 3.09
C PHE A 163 -21.60 -11.52 1.76
N ASP A 164 -21.02 -11.02 0.68
CA ASP A 164 -21.21 -11.50 -0.69
C ASP A 164 -19.85 -11.64 -1.39
N PRO A 165 -19.21 -12.82 -1.28
CA PRO A 165 -17.90 -13.05 -1.87
C PRO A 165 -17.92 -13.15 -3.39
N ASP A 166 -19.09 -13.18 -4.04
CA ASP A 166 -19.18 -13.26 -5.50
C ASP A 166 -19.04 -11.87 -6.14
N THR A 167 -19.46 -10.81 -5.45
CA THR A 167 -19.43 -9.44 -5.99
C THR A 167 -18.54 -8.47 -5.22
N GLN A 168 -18.23 -8.74 -3.95
CA GLN A 168 -17.48 -7.83 -3.09
C GLN A 168 -16.04 -8.34 -2.89
N GLY A 169 -15.05 -7.60 -3.38
CA GLY A 169 -13.64 -8.02 -3.32
C GLY A 169 -13.13 -8.26 -1.89
N LEU A 170 -13.61 -7.47 -0.92
CA LEU A 170 -13.30 -7.65 0.50
C LEU A 170 -13.81 -9.02 1.00
N ASP A 171 -15.07 -9.36 0.70
CA ASP A 171 -15.70 -10.61 1.14
C ASP A 171 -15.12 -11.82 0.39
N PHE A 172 -14.74 -11.64 -0.88
CA PHE A 172 -14.08 -12.67 -1.70
C PHE A 172 -12.82 -13.21 -1.02
N TYR A 173 -11.90 -12.32 -0.64
CA TYR A 173 -10.66 -12.74 0.01
C TYR A 173 -10.87 -13.20 1.45
N GLU A 174 -11.83 -12.61 2.18
CA GLU A 174 -12.21 -13.06 3.51
C GLU A 174 -12.70 -14.52 3.49
N SER A 175 -13.51 -14.89 2.49
CA SER A 175 -13.99 -16.28 2.32
C SER A 175 -12.87 -17.30 2.02
N LEU A 176 -11.66 -16.82 1.75
CA LEU A 176 -10.47 -17.61 1.47
C LEU A 176 -9.39 -17.47 2.55
N GLU A 177 -9.68 -16.78 3.66
CA GLU A 177 -8.71 -16.50 4.71
C GLU A 177 -8.04 -17.78 5.22
N GLY A 178 -6.72 -17.84 5.14
CA GLY A 178 -5.91 -18.98 5.57
C GLY A 178 -5.89 -20.16 4.61
N MET A 179 -6.66 -20.14 3.50
CA MET A 179 -6.69 -21.25 2.55
C MET A 179 -5.39 -21.34 1.74
N PRO A 180 -4.95 -22.56 1.36
CA PRO A 180 -3.92 -22.71 0.35
C PRO A 180 -4.49 -22.23 -0.99
N VAL A 181 -3.83 -21.27 -1.62
CA VAL A 181 -4.24 -20.67 -2.90
C VAL A 181 -3.12 -20.74 -3.93
N ARG A 182 -3.50 -20.68 -5.20
CA ARG A 182 -2.57 -20.59 -6.33
C ARG A 182 -3.11 -19.69 -7.42
N VAL A 183 -2.28 -18.76 -7.85
CA VAL A 183 -2.44 -17.96 -9.07
C VAL A 183 -1.54 -18.55 -10.15
N ASN A 184 -2.09 -18.80 -11.33
CA ASN A 184 -1.29 -19.23 -12.48
C ASN A 184 -0.80 -18.00 -13.24
N GLU A 185 0.43 -18.10 -13.75
CA GLU A 185 1.05 -17.08 -14.59
C GLU A 185 0.81 -15.63 -14.14
N PRO A 186 1.01 -15.26 -12.85
CA PRO A 186 0.70 -13.91 -12.41
C PRO A 186 1.61 -12.88 -13.07
N VAL A 187 1.04 -11.70 -13.34
CA VAL A 187 1.77 -10.52 -13.82
C VAL A 187 1.98 -9.56 -12.67
N ALA A 188 3.22 -9.08 -12.50
CA ALA A 188 3.56 -8.08 -11.51
C ALA A 188 3.02 -6.70 -11.93
N VAL A 189 2.24 -6.07 -11.07
CA VAL A 189 1.73 -4.69 -11.25
C VAL A 189 2.45 -3.69 -10.34
N SER A 190 3.45 -4.17 -9.59
CA SER A 190 4.41 -3.37 -8.82
C SER A 190 5.82 -3.94 -8.99
N PRO A 191 6.89 -3.14 -8.78
CA PRO A 191 8.20 -3.72 -8.54
C PRO A 191 8.19 -4.53 -7.24
N ALA A 192 9.16 -5.44 -7.08
CA ALA A 192 9.37 -6.11 -5.80
C ALA A 192 9.94 -5.14 -4.75
N LEU A 193 9.26 -5.03 -3.61
CA LEU A 193 9.76 -4.38 -2.41
C LEU A 193 10.63 -5.37 -1.62
N GLU A 194 11.89 -5.03 -1.41
CA GLU A 194 12.82 -5.79 -0.58
C GLU A 194 12.78 -5.28 0.87
N PHE A 195 12.76 -6.18 1.85
CA PHE A 195 12.83 -5.86 3.28
C PHE A 195 13.64 -6.92 4.04
N SER A 196 13.98 -6.66 5.31
CA SER A 196 14.82 -7.54 6.13
C SER A 196 14.28 -8.97 6.35
N GLY A 197 13.02 -9.21 5.98
CA GLY A 197 12.34 -10.50 6.07
C GLY A 197 12.06 -11.18 4.73
N GLY A 198 12.35 -10.55 3.58
CA GLY A 198 12.08 -11.10 2.25
C GLY A 198 11.62 -10.04 1.25
N ARG A 199 10.70 -10.44 0.38
CA ARG A 199 10.17 -9.63 -0.73
C ARG A 199 8.65 -9.56 -0.66
N ARG A 200 8.08 -8.48 -1.20
CA ARG A 200 6.66 -8.36 -1.50
C ARG A 200 6.50 -7.82 -2.92
N VAL A 201 5.58 -8.40 -3.68
CA VAL A 201 5.19 -7.91 -5.00
C VAL A 201 3.67 -7.96 -5.11
N THR A 202 3.06 -7.00 -5.81
CA THR A 202 1.62 -7.04 -6.11
C THR A 202 1.44 -7.62 -7.50
N VAL A 203 0.51 -8.56 -7.63
CA VAL A 203 0.24 -9.28 -8.88
C VAL A 203 -1.25 -9.28 -9.22
N VAL A 204 -1.55 -9.54 -10.49
CA VAL A 204 -2.87 -9.96 -10.98
C VAL A 204 -2.76 -11.35 -11.60
N ALA A 205 -3.89 -12.07 -11.65
CA ALA A 205 -3.95 -13.45 -12.12
C ALA A 205 -3.90 -13.59 -13.65
N ASP A 206 -3.47 -14.77 -14.10
CA ASP A 206 -3.68 -15.29 -15.47
C ASP A 206 -3.32 -14.29 -16.58
N ASP A 207 -2.07 -13.81 -16.58
CA ASP A 207 -1.56 -12.80 -17.53
C ASP A 207 -2.34 -11.46 -17.55
N GLY A 208 -3.09 -11.18 -16.48
CA GLY A 208 -3.94 -10.00 -16.38
C GLY A 208 -5.22 -10.07 -17.21
N VAL A 209 -5.64 -11.26 -17.66
CA VAL A 209 -6.86 -11.42 -18.50
C VAL A 209 -8.12 -10.91 -17.82
N ASP A 210 -8.20 -11.07 -16.50
CA ASP A 210 -9.30 -10.62 -15.66
C ASP A 210 -8.95 -9.33 -14.89
N ALA A 211 -7.87 -8.63 -15.25
CA ALA A 211 -7.64 -7.28 -14.75
C ALA A 211 -8.55 -6.28 -15.47
N SER A 212 -8.99 -5.24 -14.78
CA SER A 212 -9.88 -4.22 -15.34
C SER A 212 -9.22 -3.48 -16.52
N ILE A 213 -8.01 -2.94 -16.31
CA ILE A 213 -7.17 -2.30 -17.31
C ILE A 213 -5.70 -2.38 -16.88
N LEU A 214 -4.81 -2.73 -17.80
CA LEU A 214 -3.37 -2.57 -17.61
C LEU A 214 -2.89 -1.43 -18.51
N ALA A 215 -2.10 -0.51 -17.93
CA ALA A 215 -1.41 0.51 -18.70
C ALA A 215 -0.36 -0.15 -19.63
N ASP A 216 0.06 0.55 -20.68
CA ASP A 216 1.04 0.03 -21.67
C ASP A 216 2.35 -0.48 -21.03
N ARG A 217 2.72 0.06 -19.86
CA ARG A 217 3.89 -0.34 -19.07
C ARG A 217 3.62 -1.45 -18.05
N GLY A 218 2.43 -2.04 -18.05
CA GLY A 218 2.00 -3.15 -17.18
C GLY A 218 1.44 -2.76 -15.81
N ALA A 219 1.36 -1.47 -15.50
CA ALA A 219 0.78 -1.01 -14.22
C ALA A 219 -0.74 -1.14 -14.21
N LEU A 220 -1.32 -1.35 -13.03
CA LEU A 220 -2.76 -1.39 -12.80
C LEU A 220 -3.21 -0.06 -12.20
N PRO A 221 -3.72 0.90 -13.00
CA PRO A 221 -4.05 2.24 -12.52
C PRO A 221 -5.31 2.23 -11.67
N VAL A 222 -5.29 2.95 -10.54
CA VAL A 222 -6.49 3.22 -9.75
C VAL A 222 -7.34 4.26 -10.48
N ARG A 223 -8.66 4.03 -10.54
CA ARG A 223 -9.64 4.93 -11.16
C ARG A 223 -10.78 5.19 -10.17
N GLU A 224 -11.57 6.23 -10.42
CA GLU A 224 -12.64 6.69 -9.52
C GLU A 224 -13.65 5.60 -9.13
N HIS A 225 -13.97 4.68 -10.04
CA HIS A 225 -14.89 3.57 -9.81
C HIS A 225 -14.20 2.20 -9.91
N ASP A 226 -12.88 2.20 -9.77
CA ASP A 226 -12.08 0.99 -9.84
C ASP A 226 -10.83 1.12 -8.98
N PRO A 227 -10.93 0.72 -7.69
CA PRO A 227 -9.82 0.67 -6.75
C PRO A 227 -8.96 -0.59 -6.92
N ASN A 228 -9.20 -1.39 -7.96
CA ASN A 228 -8.48 -2.62 -8.30
C ASN A 228 -8.55 -3.73 -7.23
N PRO A 229 -9.74 -4.23 -6.85
CA PRO A 229 -9.88 -5.36 -5.91
C PRO A 229 -9.22 -6.66 -6.40
N GLU A 230 -8.99 -6.84 -7.70
CA GLU A 230 -8.35 -8.02 -8.28
C GLU A 230 -6.84 -8.12 -7.98
N ARG A 231 -6.24 -7.08 -7.39
CA ARG A 231 -4.82 -7.09 -7.03
C ARG A 231 -4.58 -7.94 -5.79
N LEU A 232 -3.49 -8.70 -5.81
CA LEU A 232 -3.12 -9.55 -4.70
C LEU A 232 -1.64 -9.39 -4.35
N GLY A 233 -1.33 -9.27 -3.07
CA GLY A 233 0.06 -9.32 -2.62
C GLY A 233 0.62 -10.73 -2.73
N LEU A 234 1.89 -10.87 -3.07
CA LEU A 234 2.69 -12.08 -2.89
C LEU A 234 3.86 -11.70 -2.00
N VAL A 235 3.95 -12.32 -0.83
CA VAL A 235 4.95 -12.01 0.19
C VAL A 235 5.79 -13.24 0.53
N SER A 236 7.07 -13.03 0.79
CA SER A 236 7.96 -14.09 1.24
C SER A 236 7.40 -14.75 2.50
N GLY A 237 7.24 -16.07 2.42
CA GLY A 237 6.77 -16.89 3.52
C GLY A 237 7.86 -17.82 4.06
N PRO A 238 7.51 -19.04 4.50
CA PRO A 238 8.47 -19.99 5.08
C PRO A 238 9.51 -20.52 4.09
N VAL A 239 9.27 -20.37 2.78
CA VAL A 239 10.23 -20.73 1.73
C VAL A 239 11.11 -19.51 1.42
N SER A 240 12.38 -19.59 1.79
CA SER A 240 13.38 -18.59 1.39
C SER A 240 13.42 -18.49 -0.13
N ASP A 241 13.51 -17.25 -0.63
CA ASP A 241 13.62 -16.95 -2.07
C ASP A 241 12.48 -17.50 -2.94
N ALA A 242 11.30 -17.71 -2.33
CA ALA A 242 10.09 -18.07 -3.06
C ALA A 242 9.74 -17.06 -4.16
N ILE A 243 10.06 -15.78 -3.90
CA ILE A 243 9.90 -14.66 -4.81
C ILE A 243 11.28 -14.30 -5.38
N PRO A 244 11.45 -14.34 -6.71
CA PRO A 244 12.72 -13.99 -7.34
C PRO A 244 13.04 -12.49 -7.18
N ALA A 245 14.32 -12.16 -7.17
CA ALA A 245 14.79 -10.77 -7.09
C ALA A 245 14.59 -10.02 -8.42
N GLY A 246 14.56 -8.69 -8.32
CA GLY A 246 14.57 -7.79 -9.48
C GLY A 246 13.30 -7.82 -10.33
N ILE A 247 12.17 -8.25 -9.77
CA ILE A 247 10.86 -8.15 -10.43
C ILE A 247 10.53 -6.67 -10.63
N ASP A 248 10.15 -6.33 -11.86
CA ASP A 248 9.63 -5.03 -12.25
C ASP A 248 8.19 -5.17 -12.76
N VAL A 249 7.50 -4.03 -12.93
CA VAL A 249 6.14 -3.98 -13.47
C VAL A 249 6.09 -4.63 -14.85
N GLY A 250 5.05 -5.44 -15.09
CA GLY A 250 4.81 -6.21 -16.30
C GLY A 250 5.52 -7.57 -16.32
N ASP A 251 6.51 -7.82 -15.46
CA ASP A 251 7.17 -9.13 -15.40
C ASP A 251 6.17 -10.24 -15.05
N ARG A 252 6.33 -11.40 -15.69
CA ARG A 252 5.53 -12.60 -15.41
C ARG A 252 6.22 -13.51 -14.42
N LEU A 253 5.44 -14.15 -13.57
CA LEU A 253 5.88 -15.19 -12.66
C LEU A 253 5.29 -16.54 -13.10
N SER A 254 6.03 -17.64 -12.94
CA SER A 254 5.51 -18.98 -13.31
C SER A 254 4.23 -19.39 -12.55
N ARG A 255 4.09 -18.89 -11.32
CA ARG A 255 2.97 -19.12 -10.40
C ARG A 255 3.16 -18.25 -9.15
N ALA A 256 2.07 -18.02 -8.42
CA ALA A 256 2.13 -17.65 -7.02
C ALA A 256 1.35 -18.71 -6.24
N CYS A 257 1.98 -19.39 -5.29
CA CYS A 257 1.28 -20.33 -4.41
C CYS A 257 1.72 -20.18 -2.96
N GLY A 258 0.75 -20.32 -2.08
CA GLY A 258 0.93 -20.02 -0.67
C GLY A 258 -0.37 -20.16 0.10
N VAL A 259 -0.38 -19.57 1.28
CA VAL A 259 -1.60 -19.40 2.07
C VAL A 259 -2.07 -17.96 1.92
N LEU A 260 -3.36 -17.74 1.69
CA LEU A 260 -3.93 -16.40 1.73
C LEU A 260 -3.98 -15.91 3.19
N ASP A 261 -3.40 -14.75 3.46
CA ASP A 261 -3.36 -14.10 4.77
C ASP A 261 -3.77 -12.63 4.60
N TYR A 262 -4.17 -11.99 5.68
CA TYR A 262 -4.44 -10.55 5.70
C TYR A 262 -3.47 -9.85 6.65
N ARG A 263 -2.77 -8.82 6.17
CA ARG A 263 -1.77 -8.09 6.96
C ARG A 263 -1.68 -6.63 6.54
N TYR A 264 -1.64 -5.75 7.53
CA TYR A 264 -1.40 -4.31 7.35
C TYR A 264 -2.23 -3.66 6.21
N GLY A 265 -3.53 -3.97 6.13
CA GLY A 265 -4.42 -3.31 5.16
C GLY A 265 -4.58 -4.00 3.81
N ALA A 266 -4.01 -5.20 3.63
CA ALA A 266 -4.04 -5.91 2.35
C ALA A 266 -4.08 -7.45 2.52
N TYR A 267 -4.73 -8.11 1.57
CA TYR A 267 -4.63 -9.56 1.39
C TYR A 267 -3.35 -9.92 0.63
N GLU A 268 -2.67 -10.97 1.09
CA GLU A 268 -1.40 -11.43 0.56
C GLU A 268 -1.33 -12.96 0.52
N ILE A 269 -0.69 -13.52 -0.50
CA ILE A 269 -0.25 -14.91 -0.54
C ILE A 269 1.09 -15.00 0.19
N VAL A 270 1.11 -15.67 1.34
CA VAL A 270 2.33 -16.06 2.05
C VAL A 270 2.96 -17.24 1.32
N ALA A 271 4.03 -16.99 0.58
CA ALA A 271 4.56 -17.94 -0.40
C ALA A 271 5.08 -19.25 0.25
N THR A 272 4.55 -20.39 -0.22
CA THR A 272 4.97 -21.74 0.18
C THR A 272 5.64 -22.51 -0.97
N CYS A 273 5.81 -21.87 -2.12
CA CYS A 273 6.42 -22.43 -3.30
C CYS A 273 7.32 -21.41 -3.99
N SER A 274 8.36 -21.88 -4.67
CA SER A 274 9.18 -21.00 -5.51
C SER A 274 8.52 -20.69 -6.85
N SER A 275 8.80 -19.49 -7.34
CA SER A 275 8.42 -19.00 -8.67
C SER A 275 9.64 -18.58 -9.49
N THR A 276 9.54 -18.66 -10.81
CA THR A 276 10.52 -18.11 -11.75
C THR A 276 10.02 -16.82 -12.37
N ARG A 277 10.92 -15.86 -12.54
CA ARG A 277 10.68 -14.58 -13.21
C ARG A 277 10.89 -14.70 -14.71
N HIS A 278 9.98 -14.12 -15.47
CA HIS A 278 10.09 -13.88 -16.90
C HIS A 278 9.98 -12.37 -17.14
N SER A 279 11.07 -11.75 -17.58
CA SER A 279 11.07 -10.29 -17.70
C SER A 279 10.21 -9.80 -18.85
N ALA A 280 9.45 -8.73 -18.63
CA ALA A 280 8.76 -7.98 -19.68
C ALA A 280 9.69 -7.06 -20.48
N GLY A 281 10.97 -6.97 -20.12
CA GLY A 281 11.94 -6.13 -20.81
C GLY A 281 11.67 -4.64 -20.67
N LEU A 282 11.00 -4.23 -19.58
CA LEU A 282 10.69 -2.83 -19.33
C LEU A 282 11.99 -2.01 -19.27
N ALA A 283 12.09 -1.03 -20.17
CA ALA A 283 13.22 -0.12 -20.24
C ALA A 283 12.80 1.28 -19.77
N ARG A 284 13.77 2.03 -19.25
CA ARG A 284 13.57 3.45 -18.94
C ARG A 284 13.30 4.20 -20.25
N GLU A 285 12.24 4.99 -20.29
CA GLU A 285 11.90 5.81 -21.44
C GLU A 285 12.86 7.00 -21.57
N THR A 286 13.04 7.43 -22.82
CA THR A 286 13.77 8.65 -23.16
C THR A 286 12.89 9.45 -24.12
N ALA A 287 12.55 10.67 -23.71
CA ALA A 287 11.90 11.64 -24.57
C ALA A 287 12.84 12.01 -25.73
N ARG A 288 12.26 12.30 -26.90
CA ARG A 288 13.02 12.97 -27.96
C ARG A 288 13.30 14.42 -27.56
N PRO A 289 14.39 15.02 -28.05
CA PRO A 289 14.57 16.47 -27.98
C PRO A 289 13.39 17.20 -28.64
N ALA A 290 13.01 18.35 -28.08
CA ALA A 290 12.04 19.25 -28.69
C ALA A 290 12.57 19.78 -30.03
N ALA A 291 11.71 19.85 -31.04
CA ALA A 291 12.03 20.53 -32.29
C ALA A 291 12.16 22.04 -32.08
N ALA A 292 12.71 22.74 -33.07
CA ALA A 292 12.95 24.17 -32.96
C ALA A 292 11.67 24.98 -32.71
N ASP A 293 10.50 24.53 -33.15
CA ASP A 293 9.19 25.17 -32.99
C ASP A 293 8.33 24.58 -31.86
N GLU A 294 8.88 23.66 -31.08
CA GLU A 294 8.19 23.01 -29.97
C GLU A 294 8.69 23.50 -28.62
N LEU A 295 7.80 23.40 -27.62
CA LEU A 295 8.13 23.65 -26.22
C LEU A 295 7.86 22.36 -25.44
N ALA A 296 8.92 21.71 -24.96
CA ALA A 296 8.79 20.57 -24.05
C ALA A 296 8.63 21.06 -22.61
N ILE A 297 7.58 20.59 -21.93
CA ILE A 297 7.33 20.82 -20.50
C ILE A 297 7.28 19.46 -19.82
N ALA A 298 8.00 19.30 -18.71
CA ALA A 298 7.96 18.10 -17.88
C ALA A 298 7.55 18.43 -16.44
N THR A 299 7.06 17.43 -15.71
CA THR A 299 6.94 17.42 -14.24
C THR A 299 7.92 16.38 -13.71
N PHE A 300 8.57 16.66 -12.58
CA PHE A 300 9.56 15.77 -12.00
C PHE A 300 9.73 15.96 -10.49
N ASN A 301 9.28 14.95 -9.74
CA ASN A 301 9.44 14.89 -8.29
C ASN A 301 10.86 14.42 -7.96
N VAL A 302 11.59 15.24 -7.19
CA VAL A 302 13.00 14.99 -6.83
C VAL A 302 13.20 14.31 -5.47
N GLU A 303 12.11 13.88 -4.84
CA GLU A 303 12.03 13.10 -3.60
C GLU A 303 12.76 13.75 -2.41
N ASN A 304 12.16 14.77 -1.80
CA ASN A 304 12.71 15.52 -0.66
C ASN A 304 14.17 16.00 -0.85
N LEU A 305 14.49 16.53 -2.03
CA LEU A 305 15.86 16.93 -2.37
C LEU A 305 16.29 18.14 -1.55
N SER A 306 17.49 18.08 -0.98
CA SER A 306 18.13 19.17 -0.24
C SER A 306 19.64 19.13 -0.40
N VAL A 307 20.36 20.17 0.03
CA VAL A 307 21.84 20.15 0.05
C VAL A 307 22.45 19.09 0.99
N VAL A 308 21.66 18.51 1.90
CA VAL A 308 22.12 17.39 2.74
C VAL A 308 21.89 16.03 2.08
N SER A 309 21.21 16.00 0.92
CA SER A 309 21.07 14.79 0.13
C SER A 309 22.43 14.35 -0.42
N PRO A 310 22.65 13.03 -0.61
CA PRO A 310 23.90 12.54 -1.14
C PRO A 310 24.20 13.06 -2.57
N PRO A 311 25.47 13.37 -2.91
CA PRO A 311 25.83 13.90 -4.24
C PRO A 311 25.39 13.02 -5.41
N GLU A 312 25.37 11.69 -5.23
CA GLU A 312 24.92 10.73 -6.23
C GLU A 312 23.44 10.91 -6.61
N LYS A 313 22.60 11.40 -5.68
CA LYS A 313 21.20 11.71 -5.95
C LYS A 313 21.09 12.89 -6.91
N PHE A 314 21.82 13.97 -6.65
CA PHE A 314 21.89 15.12 -7.57
C PHE A 314 22.39 14.69 -8.96
N ALA A 315 23.40 13.84 -9.03
CA ALA A 315 23.94 13.34 -10.30
C ALA A 315 22.90 12.50 -11.09
N GLU A 316 22.14 11.64 -10.41
CA GLU A 316 21.11 10.82 -11.06
C GLU A 316 19.91 11.65 -11.54
N LEU A 317 19.44 12.60 -10.71
CA LEU A 317 18.38 13.53 -11.09
C LEU A 317 18.81 14.40 -12.28
N ALA A 318 20.03 14.92 -12.26
CA ALA A 318 20.61 15.68 -13.36
C ALA A 318 20.68 14.86 -14.64
N ARG A 319 21.20 13.63 -14.60
CA ARG A 319 21.21 12.72 -15.77
C ARG A 319 19.80 12.43 -16.28
N THR A 320 18.83 12.28 -15.39
CA THR A 320 17.42 12.06 -15.77
C THR A 320 16.87 13.25 -16.54
N ILE A 321 17.08 14.47 -16.04
CA ILE A 321 16.64 15.70 -16.71
C ILE A 321 17.35 15.88 -18.06
N THR A 322 18.67 15.64 -18.12
CA THR A 322 19.44 15.91 -19.33
C THR A 322 19.24 14.85 -20.41
N THR A 323 19.23 13.58 -20.04
CA THR A 323 19.24 12.45 -20.97
C THR A 323 17.84 11.90 -21.20
N HIS A 324 17.11 11.55 -20.15
CA HIS A 324 15.82 10.86 -20.26
C HIS A 324 14.66 11.82 -20.55
N LEU A 325 14.67 13.02 -19.97
CA LEU A 325 13.70 14.08 -20.30
C LEU A 325 14.16 14.96 -21.47
N ALA A 326 15.36 14.74 -22.00
CA ALA A 326 15.97 15.48 -23.10
C ALA A 326 16.04 17.01 -22.89
N SER A 327 16.33 17.44 -21.65
CA SER A 327 16.51 18.86 -21.28
C SER A 327 15.33 19.76 -21.70
N PRO A 328 14.12 19.52 -21.14
CA PRO A 328 12.90 20.23 -21.52
C PRO A 328 13.01 21.74 -21.27
N ALA A 329 12.18 22.53 -21.93
CA ALA A 329 12.17 23.99 -21.81
C ALA A 329 11.77 24.44 -20.39
N VAL A 330 10.79 23.77 -19.79
CA VAL A 330 10.35 23.96 -18.40
C VAL A 330 10.28 22.59 -17.71
N VAL A 331 10.77 22.52 -16.48
CA VAL A 331 10.51 21.42 -15.54
C VAL A 331 9.72 22.00 -14.36
N VAL A 332 8.50 21.51 -14.18
CA VAL A 332 7.79 21.63 -12.91
C VAL A 332 8.45 20.67 -11.94
N VAL A 333 9.04 21.18 -10.87
CA VAL A 333 9.76 20.36 -9.90
C VAL A 333 8.97 20.29 -8.61
N GLU A 334 8.73 19.06 -8.13
CA GLU A 334 8.14 18.80 -6.83
C GLU A 334 9.18 18.27 -5.84
N GLU A 335 8.95 18.48 -4.55
CA GLU A 335 9.81 17.97 -3.47
C GLU A 335 11.20 18.59 -3.34
N ILE A 336 11.32 19.88 -3.66
CA ILE A 336 12.48 20.66 -3.21
C ILE A 336 12.30 21.00 -1.73
N GLN A 337 13.36 20.80 -0.96
CA GLN A 337 13.41 21.04 0.46
C GLN A 337 14.32 22.23 0.85
N ASP A 338 14.30 22.58 2.15
CA ASP A 338 14.99 23.71 2.72
C ASP A 338 16.50 23.56 2.57
N ASP A 339 17.21 24.68 2.71
CA ASP A 339 18.66 24.78 2.60
C ASP A 339 19.40 24.00 3.70
N ASP A 340 18.69 23.51 4.71
CA ASP A 340 19.17 22.61 5.77
C ASP A 340 18.40 21.28 5.83
N GLY A 341 17.55 20.98 4.84
CA GLY A 341 16.87 19.71 4.71
C GLY A 341 15.65 19.57 5.64
N PRO A 342 15.44 18.42 6.31
CA PRO A 342 14.29 18.19 7.19
C PRO A 342 14.49 18.70 8.62
N ALA A 343 15.53 19.50 8.87
CA ALA A 343 15.83 19.99 10.21
C ALA A 343 14.79 21.05 10.62
N ASP A 344 14.19 20.87 11.79
CA ASP A 344 13.16 21.78 12.34
C ASP A 344 13.83 23.01 12.99
N THR A 345 14.32 23.93 12.16
CA THR A 345 15.12 25.11 12.58
C THR A 345 14.45 26.44 12.29
N GLY A 346 13.31 26.44 11.58
CA GLY A 346 12.64 27.63 11.06
C GLY A 346 13.21 28.18 9.75
N VAL A 347 14.20 27.50 9.15
CA VAL A 347 14.69 27.83 7.80
C VAL A 347 13.66 27.39 6.76
N THR A 348 13.21 28.33 5.93
CA THR A 348 12.26 28.06 4.85
C THR A 348 12.83 28.32 3.46
N THR A 349 14.06 28.83 3.37
CA THR A 349 14.71 29.11 2.09
C THR A 349 15.21 27.82 1.45
N ALA A 350 15.13 27.73 0.12
CA ALA A 350 15.64 26.58 -0.66
C ALA A 350 16.63 26.97 -1.77
N GLY A 351 17.13 28.20 -1.76
CA GLY A 351 17.94 28.74 -2.86
C GLY A 351 19.22 27.95 -3.13
N ARG A 352 19.87 27.42 -2.08
CA ARG A 352 21.08 26.59 -2.21
C ARG A 352 20.73 25.21 -2.76
N THR A 353 19.61 24.63 -2.35
CA THR A 353 19.11 23.37 -2.89
C THR A 353 18.83 23.49 -4.39
N TRP A 354 18.07 24.51 -4.80
CA TRP A 354 17.80 24.80 -6.21
C TRP A 354 19.08 25.00 -7.02
N GLN A 355 20.01 25.81 -6.52
CA GLN A 355 21.28 26.06 -7.21
C GLN A 355 22.11 24.79 -7.35
N SER A 356 22.14 23.92 -6.34
CA SER A 356 22.85 22.65 -6.39
C SER A 356 22.31 21.72 -7.48
N LEU A 357 20.98 21.70 -7.68
CA LEU A 357 20.36 20.96 -8.78
C LEU A 357 20.71 21.56 -10.14
N VAL A 358 20.66 22.89 -10.29
CA VAL A 358 21.07 23.60 -11.52
C VAL A 358 22.53 23.30 -11.88
N ASP A 359 23.42 23.35 -10.90
CA ASP A 359 24.85 23.09 -11.10
C ASP A 359 25.09 21.62 -11.48
N ALA A 360 24.37 20.68 -10.86
CA ALA A 360 24.43 19.26 -11.22
C ALA A 360 23.95 19.00 -12.66
N ILE A 361 22.85 19.64 -13.08
CA ILE A 361 22.34 19.55 -14.46
C ILE A 361 23.38 20.09 -15.46
N ALA A 362 23.98 21.24 -15.17
CA ALA A 362 25.03 21.81 -16.02
C ALA A 362 26.27 20.89 -16.08
N ALA A 363 26.68 20.31 -14.95
CA ALA A 363 27.79 19.36 -14.89
C ALA A 363 27.51 18.06 -15.66
N ALA A 364 26.24 17.64 -15.75
CA ALA A 364 25.79 16.51 -16.56
C ALA A 364 25.67 16.84 -18.07
N GLY A 365 26.10 18.02 -18.51
CA GLY A 365 26.06 18.46 -19.90
C GLY A 365 24.72 19.10 -20.33
N GLY A 366 23.83 19.36 -19.38
CA GLY A 366 22.56 20.06 -19.61
C GLY A 366 22.70 21.58 -19.73
N PRO A 367 21.60 22.27 -20.08
CA PRO A 367 21.57 23.72 -20.08
C PRO A 367 21.63 24.27 -18.65
N ARG A 368 22.07 25.52 -18.52
CA ARG A 368 21.92 26.26 -17.25
C ARG A 368 20.47 26.74 -17.12
N TYR A 369 19.70 26.03 -16.31
CA TYR A 369 18.35 26.43 -15.94
C TYR A 369 18.37 27.65 -15.00
N ALA A 370 17.39 28.53 -15.16
CA ALA A 370 16.96 29.45 -14.12
C ALA A 370 15.83 28.81 -13.32
N PHE A 371 15.55 29.31 -12.10
CA PHE A 371 14.45 28.80 -11.29
C PHE A 371 13.54 29.89 -10.72
N ARG A 372 12.27 29.54 -10.45
CA ARG A 372 11.31 30.37 -9.72
C ARG A 372 10.51 29.52 -8.74
N GLN A 373 10.35 30.06 -7.53
CA GLN A 373 9.62 29.46 -6.43
C GLN A 373 9.14 30.54 -5.44
N ILE A 374 8.38 30.14 -4.42
CA ILE A 374 8.01 30.99 -3.28
C ILE A 374 8.32 30.20 -2.00
N ASP A 375 9.18 30.74 -1.14
CA ASP A 375 9.47 30.15 0.17
C ASP A 375 8.17 30.01 0.98
N PRO A 376 7.89 28.84 1.58
CA PRO A 376 6.75 28.67 2.47
C PRO A 376 6.89 29.47 3.78
N LEU A 377 5.80 29.53 4.54
CA LEU A 377 5.88 29.81 5.97
C LEU A 377 6.32 28.55 6.71
N ASP A 378 7.04 28.74 7.80
CA ASP A 378 7.57 27.65 8.62
C ASP A 378 6.44 26.73 9.14
N GLY A 379 6.59 25.43 8.89
CA GLY A 379 5.64 24.37 9.24
C GLY A 379 4.30 24.43 8.49
N ALA A 380 4.13 25.36 7.55
CA ALA A 380 2.84 25.54 6.89
C ALA A 380 2.61 24.55 5.74
N ASP A 381 3.67 24.12 5.03
CA ASP A 381 3.59 23.20 3.89
C ASP A 381 3.96 21.77 4.33
N GLY A 382 3.19 20.78 3.86
CA GLY A 382 3.36 19.40 4.28
C GLY A 382 4.37 18.57 3.49
N GLY A 383 4.51 17.31 3.91
CA GLY A 383 5.20 16.23 3.18
C GLY A 383 6.24 15.49 4.01
N VAL A 384 7.08 16.18 4.77
CA VAL A 384 8.04 15.58 5.70
C VAL A 384 8.07 16.35 7.02
N PRO A 385 8.08 15.67 8.18
CA PRO A 385 8.21 16.36 9.46
C PRO A 385 9.44 17.27 9.51
N GLY A 386 9.26 18.50 10.01
CA GLY A 386 10.32 19.50 10.20
C GLY A 386 10.74 20.26 8.93
N GLY A 387 10.38 19.80 7.73
CA GLY A 387 10.74 20.46 6.47
C GLY A 387 9.54 21.07 5.74
N ASN A 388 9.81 22.07 4.90
CA ASN A 388 8.80 22.88 4.21
C ASN A 388 8.73 22.58 2.72
N ILE A 389 8.45 21.35 2.31
CA ILE A 389 8.53 20.93 0.91
C ILE A 389 7.72 21.85 -0.02
N ARG A 390 8.32 22.23 -1.15
CA ARG A 390 7.70 23.13 -2.12
C ARG A 390 7.74 22.59 -3.54
N VAL A 391 6.97 23.26 -4.40
CA VAL A 391 7.02 23.12 -5.85
C VAL A 391 7.68 24.36 -6.46
N GLY A 392 8.18 24.24 -7.70
CA GLY A 392 8.70 25.37 -8.45
C GLY A 392 8.96 25.04 -9.90
N PHE A 393 9.63 25.95 -10.59
CA PHE A 393 9.98 25.80 -12.01
C PHE A 393 11.49 25.86 -12.18
N LEU A 394 12.07 24.92 -12.93
CA LEU A 394 13.29 25.14 -13.70
C LEU A 394 12.91 25.53 -15.12
N PHE A 395 13.57 26.53 -15.71
CA PHE A 395 13.33 26.87 -17.11
C PHE A 395 14.60 27.36 -17.83
N ARG A 396 14.66 27.07 -19.13
CA ARG A 396 15.72 27.50 -20.03
C ARG A 396 15.52 28.96 -20.44
N THR A 397 16.61 29.71 -20.54
CA THR A 397 16.61 31.10 -21.03
C THR A 397 17.33 31.27 -22.36
N ASP A 398 18.01 30.21 -22.83
CA ASP A 398 18.83 30.18 -24.04
C ASP A 398 18.04 29.89 -25.33
N ILE A 399 16.73 29.62 -25.22
CA ILE A 399 15.87 29.20 -26.34
C ILE A 399 14.77 30.21 -26.71
N GLY A 400 14.84 31.44 -26.16
CA GLY A 400 13.79 32.44 -26.37
C GLY A 400 12.53 32.23 -25.53
N LEU A 401 12.64 31.41 -24.48
CA LEU A 401 11.69 31.33 -23.37
C LEU A 401 12.12 32.34 -22.29
N SER A 402 11.16 33.10 -21.76
CA SER A 402 11.38 33.95 -20.60
C SER A 402 10.26 33.79 -19.58
N PHE A 403 10.61 33.78 -18.31
CA PHE A 403 9.65 33.90 -17.22
C PHE A 403 9.22 35.37 -17.08
N VAL A 404 7.92 35.60 -16.89
CA VAL A 404 7.37 36.93 -16.67
C VAL A 404 7.30 37.17 -15.17
N ASP A 405 8.29 37.88 -14.64
CA ASP A 405 8.31 38.25 -13.22
C ASP A 405 7.34 39.43 -12.96
N ARG A 406 6.40 39.23 -12.03
CA ARG A 406 5.55 40.30 -11.48
C ARG A 406 5.63 40.27 -9.96
N PRO A 407 6.05 41.37 -9.32
CA PRO A 407 6.28 41.41 -7.88
C PRO A 407 4.98 41.25 -7.09
N GLY A 408 5.10 40.86 -5.83
CA GLY A 408 3.98 40.77 -4.88
C GLY A 408 3.55 39.34 -4.54
N GLY A 409 4.09 38.32 -5.21
CA GLY A 409 3.90 36.93 -4.81
C GLY A 409 4.59 36.64 -3.46
N THR A 410 3.83 36.08 -2.52
CA THR A 410 4.33 35.63 -1.21
C THR A 410 3.71 34.27 -0.86
N ALA A 411 4.10 33.68 0.27
CA ALA A 411 3.50 32.44 0.77
C ALA A 411 1.99 32.51 0.97
N THR A 412 1.45 33.70 1.29
CA THR A 412 0.03 33.92 1.61
C THR A 412 -0.71 34.75 0.57
N THR A 413 -0.03 35.34 -0.41
CA THR A 413 -0.70 36.13 -1.45
C THR A 413 -1.29 35.21 -2.55
N PRO A 414 -2.62 35.18 -2.73
CA PRO A 414 -3.21 34.43 -3.82
C PRO A 414 -2.98 35.14 -5.16
N VAL A 415 -2.50 34.38 -6.15
CA VAL A 415 -2.50 34.84 -7.55
C VAL A 415 -3.93 34.90 -8.10
N GLN A 416 -4.20 35.89 -8.94
CA GLN A 416 -5.45 36.01 -9.69
C GLN A 416 -5.15 36.11 -11.18
N VAL A 417 -6.13 35.73 -12.01
CA VAL A 417 -6.08 35.98 -13.45
C VAL A 417 -6.75 37.32 -13.73
N ALA A 418 -5.99 38.26 -14.30
CA ALA A 418 -6.50 39.56 -14.71
C ALA A 418 -7.43 39.44 -15.94
N PRO A 419 -8.25 40.46 -16.25
CA PRO A 419 -9.18 40.41 -17.38
C PRO A 419 -8.52 40.17 -18.75
N ASP A 420 -7.25 40.54 -18.90
CA ASP A 420 -6.45 40.32 -20.11
C ASP A 420 -5.76 38.94 -20.16
N GLY A 421 -6.05 38.08 -19.18
CA GLY A 421 -5.50 36.73 -19.02
C GLY A 421 -4.07 36.67 -18.49
N THR A 422 -3.50 37.78 -17.98
CA THR A 422 -2.23 37.76 -17.25
C THR A 422 -2.40 37.33 -15.79
N LEU A 423 -1.32 36.87 -15.16
CA LEU A 423 -1.29 36.70 -13.71
C LEU A 423 -1.03 38.03 -13.00
N THR A 424 -1.76 38.32 -11.91
CA THR A 424 -1.55 39.54 -11.09
C THR A 424 -0.19 39.59 -10.42
N VAL A 425 0.36 38.43 -10.05
CA VAL A 425 1.71 38.22 -9.52
C VAL A 425 2.29 36.96 -10.17
N SER A 426 3.59 36.90 -10.41
CA SER A 426 4.23 35.77 -11.07
C SER A 426 5.69 35.66 -10.62
N PRO A 427 6.11 34.55 -9.97
CA PRO A 427 5.26 33.41 -9.58
C PRO A 427 4.24 33.80 -8.50
N GLY A 428 3.18 33.00 -8.33
CA GLY A 428 2.15 33.25 -7.32
C GLY A 428 1.45 31.98 -6.84
N ARG A 429 1.10 31.91 -5.55
CA ARG A 429 0.41 30.74 -4.96
C ARG A 429 -1.08 30.74 -5.36
N ILE A 430 -1.62 29.58 -5.70
CA ILE A 430 -3.05 29.43 -5.99
C ILE A 430 -3.79 29.19 -4.67
N GLN A 431 -4.59 30.17 -4.25
CA GLN A 431 -5.43 30.11 -3.03
C GLN A 431 -4.73 29.47 -1.81
N PRO A 432 -3.60 30.03 -1.33
CA PRO A 432 -2.74 29.37 -0.33
C PRO A 432 -3.42 29.10 1.04
N GLU A 433 -4.53 29.79 1.34
CA GLU A 433 -5.32 29.62 2.57
C GLU A 433 -6.54 28.69 2.39
N HIS A 434 -6.73 28.09 1.20
CA HIS A 434 -7.86 27.19 0.98
C HIS A 434 -7.72 25.93 1.86
N PRO A 435 -8.78 25.47 2.55
CA PRO A 435 -8.70 24.32 3.47
C PRO A 435 -8.15 23.03 2.84
N ALA A 436 -8.35 22.83 1.53
CA ALA A 436 -7.78 21.70 0.79
C ALA A 436 -6.23 21.66 0.80
N PHE A 437 -5.57 22.77 1.15
CA PHE A 437 -4.11 22.83 1.30
C PHE A 437 -3.61 22.66 2.75
N THR A 438 -4.50 22.37 3.70
CA THR A 438 -4.12 22.11 5.10
C THR A 438 -3.18 20.91 5.16
N GLY A 439 -1.98 21.11 5.74
CA GLY A 439 -1.00 20.04 5.88
C GLY A 439 -0.45 19.49 4.54
N THR A 440 -0.62 20.22 3.45
CA THR A 440 -0.06 19.86 2.12
C THR A 440 0.58 21.07 1.44
N ARG A 441 1.16 20.85 0.26
CA ARG A 441 1.92 21.85 -0.50
C ARG A 441 0.96 22.75 -1.28
N LYS A 442 1.24 24.06 -1.33
CA LYS A 442 0.38 25.01 -2.05
C LYS A 442 0.83 25.09 -3.50
N SER A 443 -0.12 24.97 -4.43
CA SER A 443 0.15 25.09 -5.86
C SER A 443 0.76 26.46 -6.22
N LEU A 444 1.58 26.48 -7.27
CA LEU A 444 2.25 27.67 -7.78
C LEU A 444 1.89 27.88 -9.25
N ALA A 445 1.47 29.08 -9.63
CA ALA A 445 1.34 29.50 -11.02
C ALA A 445 2.53 30.36 -11.43
N GLY A 446 3.02 30.17 -12.65
CA GLY A 446 4.04 31.00 -13.27
C GLY A 446 3.66 31.35 -14.71
N GLU A 447 3.92 32.60 -15.09
CA GLU A 447 3.70 33.06 -16.46
C GLU A 447 5.02 33.08 -17.25
N PHE A 448 4.95 32.62 -18.49
CA PHE A 448 6.06 32.58 -19.42
C PHE A 448 5.68 33.23 -20.75
N THR A 449 6.69 33.67 -21.48
CA THR A 449 6.57 34.02 -22.89
C THR A 449 7.57 33.20 -23.71
N PHE A 450 7.10 32.63 -24.81
CA PHE A 450 7.91 31.91 -25.77
C PHE A 450 7.54 32.42 -27.16
N ARG A 451 8.48 33.10 -27.83
CA ARG A 451 8.28 33.64 -29.19
C ARG A 451 7.03 34.51 -29.36
N GLY A 452 6.71 35.30 -28.35
CA GLY A 452 5.53 36.17 -28.33
C GLY A 452 4.24 35.48 -27.89
N THR A 453 4.23 34.15 -27.72
CA THR A 453 3.11 33.42 -27.14
C THR A 453 3.24 33.38 -25.62
N ARG A 454 2.17 33.79 -24.92
CA ARG A 454 2.08 33.70 -23.45
C ARG A 454 1.60 32.31 -23.03
N LEU A 455 2.19 31.79 -21.97
CA LEU A 455 1.87 30.50 -21.36
C LEU A 455 1.73 30.70 -19.85
N ILE A 456 0.77 30.00 -19.24
CA ILE A 456 0.68 29.88 -17.79
C ILE A 456 0.91 28.41 -17.46
N VAL A 457 1.91 28.14 -16.62
CA VAL A 457 2.22 26.80 -16.13
C VAL A 457 1.87 26.74 -14.64
N VAL A 458 1.17 25.67 -14.25
CA VAL A 458 0.79 25.42 -12.86
C VAL A 458 1.59 24.24 -12.34
N ALA A 459 2.31 24.47 -11.24
CA ALA A 459 2.99 23.45 -10.45
C ALA A 459 2.07 23.02 -9.31
N ASN A 460 1.71 21.74 -9.26
CA ASN A 460 0.83 21.19 -8.24
C ASN A 460 1.38 19.88 -7.70
N HIS A 461 1.39 19.75 -6.38
CA HIS A 461 1.76 18.52 -5.70
C HIS A 461 0.76 18.27 -4.57
N LEU A 462 -0.19 17.37 -4.84
CA LEU A 462 -1.28 17.03 -3.92
C LEU A 462 -0.76 16.23 -2.70
N SER A 463 -1.64 16.04 -1.72
CA SER A 463 -1.37 15.18 -0.56
C SER A 463 -1.10 13.73 -0.99
N SER A 464 -0.24 13.04 -0.23
CA SER A 464 -0.09 11.60 -0.38
C SER A 464 -1.27 10.87 0.27
N GLN A 465 -1.58 9.67 -0.22
CA GLN A 465 -2.58 8.77 0.38
C GLN A 465 -2.12 8.08 1.69
N ARG A 466 -0.99 8.50 2.29
CA ARG A 466 -0.47 7.86 3.53
C ARG A 466 -1.42 7.98 4.73
N GLY A 467 -2.34 8.94 4.71
CA GLY A 467 -3.35 9.12 5.76
C GLY A 467 -4.65 8.38 5.49
N ASP A 468 -4.81 7.78 4.31
CA ASP A 468 -6.03 7.08 3.93
C ASP A 468 -6.17 5.79 4.74
N ASP A 469 -7.41 5.43 5.06
CA ASP A 469 -7.69 4.07 5.51
C ASP A 469 -7.33 3.08 4.39
N PRO A 470 -6.93 1.83 4.71
CA PRO A 470 -6.63 0.84 3.69
C PRO A 470 -7.81 0.57 2.77
N THR A 471 -7.54 0.32 1.49
CA THR A 471 -8.57 -0.12 0.53
C THR A 471 -9.30 -1.36 1.04
N PHE A 472 -8.56 -2.37 1.52
CA PHE A 472 -9.11 -3.55 2.17
C PHE A 472 -9.22 -3.37 3.70
N GLY A 473 -9.69 -2.20 4.14
CA GLY A 473 -9.89 -1.89 5.55
C GLY A 473 -11.30 -2.24 6.04
N ARG A 474 -11.47 -2.24 7.36
CA ARG A 474 -12.79 -2.49 7.98
C ARG A 474 -13.78 -1.37 7.75
N PHE A 475 -13.31 -0.14 7.51
CA PHE A 475 -14.18 1.00 7.23
C PHE A 475 -14.36 1.16 5.72
N GLN A 476 -15.61 1.05 5.26
CA GLN A 476 -15.98 1.16 3.85
C GLN A 476 -17.02 2.28 3.66
N PRO A 477 -16.86 3.15 2.65
CA PRO A 477 -15.64 3.32 1.87
C PRO A 477 -14.46 3.79 2.78
N PRO A 478 -13.20 3.57 2.36
CA PRO A 478 -12.05 4.03 3.12
C PRO A 478 -12.09 5.55 3.32
N ARG A 479 -11.76 6.04 4.52
CA ARG A 479 -11.66 7.48 4.76
C ARG A 479 -10.42 8.04 4.07
N THR A 480 -10.60 9.14 3.35
CA THR A 480 -9.52 9.94 2.76
C THR A 480 -9.46 11.30 3.50
N PRO A 481 -8.38 11.63 4.23
CA PRO A 481 -8.28 12.85 5.02
C PRO A 481 -8.27 14.16 4.23
#